data_AF-A0A972E2P3-F1
#
_entry.id   AF-A0A972E2P3-F1
#
_cell.length_a   1.000
_cell.length_b   1.000
_cell.length_c   1.000
_cell.angle_alpha   90.00
_cell.angle_beta   90.00
_cell.angle_gamma   90.00
#
_symmetry.space_group_name_H-M   'P 1'
#
loop_
_entity.id
_entity.type
_entity.pdbx_description
1 polymer ?
#
loop_
_entity_poly.entity_id
_entity_poly.type
_entity_poly.pdbx_seq_one_letter_code
_entity_poly.pdbx_strand_id
1 'polypeptide(L)'
;MNPIIFAKNTFEGYTQFLSELFNLRDPDFEAQLRRLIQYDLIHGSRLIRGPYLSLNRPFVEGKPLSELAREMALHPSLSGIFDFDRLYRHQEETIRSVLSGHPTIVSTGTGSGKTEAFLIPIVHEAKTRPSGCLQAILLYPMNALVNDQLLRLRKLLAGTGVSFARYTGDTPESSSTSLSRLKTSRRFSDSEL
;
A
#
# COMPACT_ATOMS: atom_id res chain seq x y z
N MET A 1 -26.97 -10.96 -2.93
CA MET A 1 -26.66 -11.66 -1.66
C MET A 1 -26.98 -10.71 -0.52
N ASN A 2 -27.85 -11.09 0.43
CA ASN A 2 -28.18 -10.23 1.56
C ASN A 2 -27.06 -10.32 2.63
N PRO A 3 -26.31 -9.25 2.91
CA PRO A 3 -25.13 -9.30 3.78
C PRO A 3 -25.50 -9.62 5.24
N ILE A 4 -26.72 -9.31 5.67
CA ILE A 4 -27.22 -9.62 7.01
C ILE A 4 -27.47 -11.13 7.12
N ILE A 5 -28.13 -11.73 6.13
CA ILE A 5 -28.39 -13.17 6.10
C ILE A 5 -27.08 -13.94 5.98
N PHE A 6 -26.15 -13.48 5.13
CA PHE A 6 -24.83 -14.09 5.01
C PHE A 6 -24.07 -14.07 6.34
N ALA A 7 -23.99 -12.91 7.01
CA ALA A 7 -23.33 -12.79 8.30
C ALA A 7 -23.97 -13.69 9.37
N LYS A 8 -25.30 -13.80 9.37
CA LYS A 8 -26.03 -14.69 10.28
C LYS A 8 -25.66 -16.16 10.03
N ASN A 9 -25.71 -16.62 8.79
CA ASN A 9 -25.39 -18.00 8.43
C ASN A 9 -23.91 -18.34 8.70
N THR A 10 -22.98 -17.40 8.44
CA THR A 10 -21.56 -17.57 8.77
C THR A 10 -21.35 -17.67 10.27
N PHE A 11 -22.07 -16.88 11.06
CA PHE A 11 -21.97 -16.94 12.51
C PHE A 11 -22.53 -18.25 13.08
N GLU A 12 -23.70 -18.67 12.61
CA GLU A 12 -24.29 -19.97 13.00
C GLU A 12 -23.33 -21.12 12.69
N GLY A 13 -22.77 -21.16 11.47
CA GLY A 13 -21.78 -22.16 11.09
C GLY A 13 -20.51 -22.13 11.94
N TYR A 14 -19.99 -20.94 12.27
CA TYR A 14 -18.82 -20.80 13.14
C TYR A 14 -19.10 -21.30 14.58
N THR A 15 -20.27 -20.98 15.14
CA THR A 15 -20.66 -21.45 16.48
C THR A 15 -20.86 -22.97 16.54
N GLN A 16 -21.42 -23.56 15.48
CA GLN A 16 -21.54 -25.01 15.36
C GLN A 16 -20.17 -25.67 15.29
N PHE A 17 -19.26 -25.14 14.45
CA PHE A 17 -17.88 -25.62 14.37
C PHE A 17 -17.14 -25.55 15.71
N LEU A 18 -17.25 -24.43 16.44
CA LEU A 18 -16.66 -24.32 17.78
C LEU A 18 -17.23 -25.37 18.74
N SER A 19 -18.54 -25.62 18.68
CA SER A 19 -19.19 -26.64 19.52
C SER A 19 -18.70 -28.06 19.18
N GLU A 20 -18.41 -28.34 17.92
CA GLU A 20 -17.88 -29.63 17.46
C GLU A 20 -16.39 -29.80 17.78
N LEU A 21 -15.58 -28.74 17.71
CA LEU A 21 -14.17 -28.75 18.07
C LEU A 21 -13.96 -29.00 19.57
N PHE A 22 -14.80 -28.41 20.42
CA PHE A 22 -14.69 -28.51 21.87
C PHE A 22 -15.64 -29.57 22.42
N ASN A 23 -15.37 -30.84 22.11
CA ASN A 23 -16.05 -31.98 22.74
C ASN A 23 -15.52 -32.21 24.16
N LEU A 24 -16.01 -31.41 25.11
CA LEU A 24 -15.60 -31.47 26.51
C LEU A 24 -16.15 -32.73 27.17
N ARG A 25 -15.28 -33.52 27.80
CA ARG A 25 -15.67 -34.75 28.51
C ARG A 25 -16.41 -34.49 29.83
N ASP A 26 -16.29 -33.27 30.35
CA ASP A 26 -16.94 -32.83 31.58
C ASP A 26 -18.29 -32.18 31.24
N PRO A 27 -19.41 -32.74 31.73
CA PRO A 27 -20.76 -32.26 31.42
C PRO A 27 -21.02 -30.83 31.91
N ASP A 28 -20.41 -30.41 33.02
CA ASP A 28 -20.64 -29.08 33.59
C ASP A 28 -19.93 -28.00 32.76
N PHE A 29 -18.71 -28.27 32.30
CA PHE A 29 -18.02 -27.35 31.40
C PHE A 29 -18.66 -27.30 30.01
N GLU A 30 -19.16 -28.42 29.49
CA GLU A 30 -19.91 -28.44 28.23
C GLU A 30 -21.18 -27.57 28.32
N ALA A 31 -21.94 -27.72 29.42
CA ALA A 31 -23.14 -26.92 29.66
C ALA A 31 -22.82 -25.42 29.76
N GLN A 32 -21.71 -25.04 30.41
CA GLN A 32 -21.26 -23.65 30.51
C GLN A 32 -20.86 -23.08 29.15
N LEU A 33 -20.08 -23.83 28.34
CA LEU A 33 -19.67 -23.41 27.00
C LEU A 33 -20.89 -23.19 26.09
N ARG A 34 -21.83 -24.15 26.08
CA ARG A 34 -23.08 -24.05 25.30
C ARG A 34 -23.89 -22.83 25.71
N ARG A 35 -23.99 -22.55 27.02
CA ARG A 35 -24.71 -21.37 27.53
C ARG A 35 -24.06 -20.06 27.08
N LEU A 36 -22.73 -19.97 27.09
CA LEU A 36 -22.02 -18.77 26.65
C LEU A 36 -22.18 -18.51 25.14
N ILE A 37 -22.07 -19.56 24.32
CA ILE A 37 -22.27 -19.46 22.86
C ILE A 37 -23.74 -19.10 22.53
N GLN A 38 -24.72 -19.71 23.21
CA GLN A 38 -26.14 -19.40 23.01
C GLN A 38 -26.52 -18.00 23.48
N TYR A 39 -25.98 -17.53 24.60
CA TYR A 39 -26.21 -16.16 25.08
C TYR A 39 -25.74 -15.13 24.05
N ASP A 40 -24.58 -15.37 23.44
CA ASP A 40 -24.00 -14.56 22.37
C ASP A 40 -24.81 -14.58 21.06
N LEU A 41 -25.56 -15.65 20.78
CA LEU A 41 -26.49 -15.74 19.64
C LEU A 41 -27.74 -14.86 19.81
N ILE A 42 -28.22 -14.70 21.05
CA ILE A 42 -29.50 -14.03 21.34
C ILE A 42 -29.32 -12.53 21.60
N HIS A 43 -28.20 -12.10 22.20
CA HIS A 43 -28.00 -10.72 22.67
C HIS A 43 -26.97 -9.90 21.86
N GLY A 44 -26.52 -10.43 20.70
CA GLY A 44 -25.42 -9.87 19.92
C GLY A 44 -24.07 -10.36 20.46
N SER A 45 -23.28 -11.04 19.62
CA SER A 45 -22.13 -11.79 20.12
C SER A 45 -20.98 -10.88 20.54
N ARG A 46 -20.30 -11.25 21.62
CA ARG A 46 -19.00 -10.65 21.99
C ARG A 46 -17.89 -11.18 21.09
N LEU A 47 -18.10 -12.37 20.52
CA LEU A 47 -17.17 -13.04 19.62
C LEU A 47 -17.06 -12.34 18.26
N ILE A 48 -18.13 -11.71 17.77
CA ILE A 48 -18.16 -11.08 16.44
C ILE A 48 -18.86 -9.72 16.55
N ARG A 49 -18.12 -8.67 16.23
CA ARG A 49 -18.75 -7.40 15.87
C ARG A 49 -19.40 -7.61 14.51
N GLY A 50 -20.70 -7.34 14.39
CA GLY A 50 -21.54 -7.61 13.21
C GLY A 50 -20.95 -7.15 11.86
N PRO A 51 -21.64 -7.36 10.73
CA PRO A 51 -21.04 -7.17 9.41
C PRO A 51 -20.43 -5.75 9.28
N TYR A 52 -19.12 -5.69 9.11
CA TYR A 52 -18.41 -4.43 8.86
C TYR A 52 -18.76 -3.94 7.46
N LEU A 53 -19.71 -3.01 7.39
CA LEU A 53 -20.05 -2.35 6.14
C LEU A 53 -19.08 -1.18 5.91
N SER A 54 -18.03 -1.43 5.13
CA SER A 54 -17.16 -0.36 4.64
C SER A 54 -17.80 0.27 3.40
N LEU A 55 -18.26 1.51 3.52
CA LEU A 55 -18.61 2.33 2.36
C LEU A 55 -17.32 2.98 1.87
N ASN A 56 -16.66 2.36 0.89
CA ASN A 56 -15.57 3.02 0.17
C ASN A 56 -16.16 4.20 -0.61
N ARG A 57 -16.04 5.41 -0.06
CA ARG A 57 -16.32 6.62 -0.83
C ARG A 57 -15.23 6.74 -1.89
N PRO A 58 -15.56 6.84 -3.19
CA PRO A 58 -14.56 7.09 -4.20
C PRO A 58 -13.83 8.40 -3.86
N PHE A 59 -12.51 8.40 -4.01
CA PHE A 59 -11.72 9.62 -3.83
C PHE A 59 -12.12 10.64 -4.90
N VAL A 60 -11.99 11.93 -4.57
CA VAL A 60 -12.31 13.00 -5.51
C VAL A 60 -11.36 12.90 -6.70
N GLU A 61 -11.92 12.79 -7.90
CA GLU A 61 -11.14 12.77 -9.14
C GLU A 61 -10.45 14.12 -9.35
N GLY A 62 -9.21 14.05 -9.82
CA GLY A 62 -8.41 15.18 -10.27
C GLY A 62 -8.26 15.18 -11.79
N LYS A 63 -7.26 15.92 -12.26
CA LYS A 63 -6.95 16.00 -13.69
C LYS A 63 -6.30 14.71 -14.23
N PRO A 64 -6.39 14.45 -15.54
CA PRO A 64 -5.54 13.47 -16.20
C PRO A 64 -4.07 13.78 -15.96
N LEU A 65 -3.23 12.74 -15.78
CA LEU A 65 -1.79 12.94 -15.57
C LEU A 65 -1.15 13.70 -16.75
N SER A 66 -1.63 13.43 -17.97
CA SER A 66 -1.19 14.10 -19.19
C SER A 66 -1.51 15.61 -19.21
N GLU A 67 -2.63 16.01 -18.63
CA GLU A 67 -3.03 17.41 -18.52
C GLU A 67 -2.18 18.14 -17.48
N LEU A 68 -2.03 17.54 -16.29
CA LEU A 68 -1.16 18.09 -15.24
C LEU A 68 0.29 18.20 -15.71
N ALA A 69 0.78 17.19 -16.46
CA ALA A 69 2.12 17.18 -17.02
C ALA A 69 2.36 18.35 -17.98
N ARG A 70 1.37 18.69 -18.81
CA ARG A 70 1.44 19.86 -19.70
C ARG A 70 1.42 21.17 -18.93
N GLU A 71 0.55 21.28 -17.93
CA GLU A 71 0.36 22.49 -17.14
C GLU A 71 1.60 22.84 -16.32
N MET A 72 2.22 21.84 -15.70
CA MET A 72 3.38 22.02 -14.81
C MET A 72 4.72 21.77 -15.50
N ALA A 73 4.74 21.59 -16.83
CA ALA A 73 5.93 21.21 -17.60
C ALA A 73 6.66 19.98 -17.02
N LEU A 74 5.90 18.96 -16.60
CA LEU A 74 6.47 17.71 -16.11
C LEU A 74 7.15 16.93 -17.26
N HIS A 75 8.00 15.98 -16.88
CA HIS A 75 8.79 15.23 -17.87
C HIS A 75 7.86 14.35 -18.74
N PRO A 76 7.97 14.38 -20.09
CA PRO A 76 7.01 13.70 -20.97
C PRO A 76 6.90 12.19 -20.77
N SER A 77 7.97 11.54 -20.28
CA SER A 77 7.96 10.09 -20.05
C SER A 77 7.03 9.65 -18.92
N LEU A 78 6.54 10.55 -18.05
CA LEU A 78 5.71 10.18 -16.91
C LEU A 78 4.42 9.47 -17.32
N SER A 79 3.80 9.89 -18.43
CA SER A 79 2.55 9.28 -18.93
C SER A 79 2.71 7.81 -19.32
N GLY A 80 3.92 7.34 -19.61
CA GLY A 80 4.20 5.93 -19.94
C GLY A 80 4.72 5.11 -18.76
N ILE A 81 4.95 5.73 -17.61
CA ILE A 81 5.48 5.07 -16.41
C ILE A 81 4.36 4.59 -15.50
N PHE A 82 3.24 5.33 -15.44
CA PHE A 82 2.14 5.07 -14.54
C PHE A 82 0.93 4.51 -15.28
N ASP A 83 0.35 3.42 -14.76
CA ASP A 83 -0.76 2.68 -15.38
C ASP A 83 -2.14 3.23 -14.94
N PHE A 84 -2.31 4.55 -14.98
CA PHE A 84 -3.59 5.20 -14.76
C PHE A 84 -3.70 6.48 -15.59
N ASP A 85 -4.92 6.76 -16.06
CA ASP A 85 -5.19 7.95 -16.87
C ASP A 85 -5.41 9.20 -16.00
N ARG A 86 -6.13 9.05 -14.88
CA ARG A 86 -6.54 10.15 -14.00
C ARG A 86 -5.92 10.07 -12.62
N LEU A 87 -5.50 11.24 -12.13
CA LEU A 87 -5.08 11.43 -10.75
C LEU A 87 -6.29 11.59 -9.85
N TYR A 88 -6.11 11.30 -8.57
CA TYR A 88 -6.98 11.84 -7.53
C TYR A 88 -6.56 13.26 -7.17
N ARG A 89 -7.51 14.04 -6.67
CA ARG A 89 -7.29 15.44 -6.27
C ARG A 89 -6.14 15.59 -5.26
N HIS A 90 -6.04 14.68 -4.28
CA HIS A 90 -4.94 14.73 -3.31
C HIS A 90 -3.57 14.44 -3.95
N GLN A 91 -3.51 13.64 -5.02
CA GLN A 91 -2.27 13.41 -5.75
C GLN A 91 -1.85 14.67 -6.50
N GLU A 92 -2.78 15.32 -7.20
CA GLU A 92 -2.55 16.60 -7.88
C GLU A 92 -2.05 17.68 -6.90
N GLU A 93 -2.75 17.86 -5.78
CA GLU A 93 -2.38 18.83 -4.74
C GLU A 93 -0.99 18.52 -4.16
N THR A 94 -0.67 17.25 -3.94
CA THR A 94 0.66 16.83 -3.46
C THR A 94 1.74 17.17 -4.47
N ILE A 95 1.55 16.82 -5.75
CA ILE A 95 2.52 17.07 -6.82
C ILE A 95 2.82 18.57 -6.93
N ARG A 96 1.77 19.40 -6.94
CA ARG A 96 1.90 20.87 -6.99
C ARG A 96 2.67 21.41 -5.80
N SER A 97 2.31 20.99 -4.60
CA SER A 97 2.92 21.44 -3.34
C SER A 97 4.41 21.09 -3.30
N VAL A 98 4.75 19.82 -3.57
CA VAL A 98 6.12 19.30 -3.53
C VAL A 98 7.02 19.96 -4.58
N LEU A 99 6.57 20.07 -5.84
CA LEU A 99 7.36 20.71 -6.90
C LEU A 99 7.51 22.22 -6.72
N SER A 100 6.62 22.83 -5.93
CA SER A 100 6.77 24.24 -5.50
C SER A 100 7.69 24.40 -4.29
N GLY A 101 8.33 23.32 -3.81
CA GLY A 101 9.30 23.34 -2.72
C GLY A 101 8.69 23.31 -1.31
N HIS A 102 7.40 23.01 -1.17
CA HIS A 102 6.74 23.01 0.14
C HIS A 102 6.83 21.64 0.83
N PRO A 103 7.24 21.59 2.11
CA PRO A 103 7.07 20.41 2.94
C PRO A 103 5.59 20.00 3.00
N THR A 104 5.29 18.76 2.61
CA THR A 104 3.91 18.32 2.39
C THR A 104 3.60 17.07 3.20
N ILE A 105 2.48 17.10 3.95
CA ILE A 105 1.93 15.94 4.67
C ILE A 105 0.68 15.48 3.94
N VAL A 106 0.65 14.20 3.53
CA VAL A 106 -0.49 13.61 2.82
C VAL A 106 -1.26 12.69 3.77
N SER A 107 -2.41 13.15 4.25
CA SER A 107 -3.29 12.38 5.14
C SER A 107 -4.47 11.78 4.36
N THR A 108 -4.32 10.56 3.85
CA THR A 108 -5.36 9.84 3.12
C THR A 108 -5.41 8.36 3.52
N GLY A 109 -6.55 7.70 3.33
CA GLY A 109 -6.77 6.28 3.69
C GLY A 109 -5.83 5.31 2.97
N THR A 110 -5.67 4.08 3.46
CA THR A 110 -4.86 3.04 2.78
C THR A 110 -5.36 2.79 1.35
N GLY A 111 -4.45 2.45 0.44
CA GLY A 111 -4.80 2.22 -0.98
C GLY A 111 -5.19 3.46 -1.79
N SER A 112 -5.13 4.67 -1.24
CA SER A 112 -5.50 5.93 -1.92
C SER A 112 -4.54 6.40 -3.02
N GLY A 113 -3.49 5.65 -3.33
CA GLY A 113 -2.45 6.09 -4.27
C GLY A 113 -1.49 7.15 -3.70
N LYS A 114 -1.18 7.09 -2.40
CA LYS A 114 -0.11 7.91 -1.77
C LYS A 114 1.24 7.70 -2.44
N THR A 115 1.52 6.48 -2.89
CA THR A 115 2.77 6.12 -3.54
C THR A 115 2.99 6.94 -4.81
N GLU A 116 1.99 7.02 -5.67
CA GLU A 116 1.99 7.85 -6.86
C GLU A 116 2.18 9.33 -6.52
N ALA A 117 1.52 9.81 -5.47
CA ALA A 117 1.57 11.21 -5.04
C ALA A 117 3.01 11.70 -4.77
N PHE A 118 3.86 10.85 -4.16
CA PHE A 118 5.26 11.19 -3.94
C PHE A 118 6.20 10.68 -5.04
N LEU A 119 5.86 9.62 -5.77
CA LEU A 119 6.74 9.10 -6.83
C LEU A 119 6.75 9.96 -8.09
N ILE A 120 5.61 10.52 -8.49
CA ILE A 120 5.53 11.38 -9.68
C ILE A 120 6.55 12.54 -9.62
N PRO A 121 6.60 13.37 -8.55
CA PRO A 121 7.58 14.45 -8.49
C PRO A 121 9.03 13.93 -8.41
N ILE A 122 9.28 12.78 -7.75
CA ILE A 122 10.62 12.19 -7.68
C ILE A 122 11.09 11.73 -9.06
N VAL A 123 10.23 11.04 -9.82
CA VAL A 123 10.56 10.54 -11.16
C VAL A 123 10.72 11.72 -12.14
N HIS A 124 9.91 12.77 -12.00
CA HIS A 124 10.08 14.01 -12.75
C HIS A 124 11.50 14.56 -12.56
N GLU A 125 11.91 14.82 -11.31
CA GLU A 125 13.25 15.36 -10.99
C GLU A 125 14.37 14.43 -11.45
N ALA A 126 14.19 13.10 -11.29
CA ALA A 126 15.17 12.12 -11.73
C ALA A 126 15.37 12.07 -13.25
N LYS A 127 14.37 12.51 -14.01
CA LYS A 127 14.41 12.57 -15.47
C LYS A 127 14.83 13.93 -16.01
N THR A 128 14.61 15.00 -15.27
CA THR A 128 15.00 16.37 -15.67
C THR A 128 16.41 16.72 -15.27
N ARG A 129 16.91 16.20 -14.15
CA ARG A 129 18.26 16.48 -13.66
C ARG A 129 19.32 15.55 -14.28
N PRO A 130 20.60 15.96 -14.27
CA PRO A 130 21.70 15.12 -14.73
C PRO A 130 21.75 13.76 -14.03
N SER A 131 22.17 12.75 -14.80
CA SER A 131 22.37 11.38 -14.31
C SER A 131 23.40 11.36 -13.16
N GLY A 132 23.20 10.49 -12.17
CA GLY A 132 24.17 10.26 -11.09
C GLY A 132 24.01 11.16 -9.86
N CYS A 133 23.04 12.08 -9.86
CA CYS A 133 22.65 12.83 -8.66
C CYS A 133 21.61 12.06 -7.84
N LEU A 134 21.73 12.10 -6.51
CA LEU A 134 20.71 11.59 -5.60
C LEU A 134 19.48 12.51 -5.64
N GLN A 135 18.32 11.95 -5.99
CA GLN A 135 17.08 12.71 -6.18
C GLN A 135 16.15 12.65 -4.97
N ALA A 136 16.06 11.47 -4.34
CA ALA A 136 15.18 11.26 -3.20
C ALA A 136 15.70 10.15 -2.29
N ILE A 137 15.34 10.25 -1.00
CA ILE A 137 15.51 9.20 -0.01
C ILE A 137 14.11 8.82 0.49
N LEU A 138 13.75 7.55 0.33
CA LEU A 138 12.50 7.01 0.83
C LEU A 138 12.75 6.27 2.14
N LEU A 139 12.07 6.70 3.21
CA LEU A 139 12.19 6.10 4.53
C LEU A 139 10.92 5.30 4.84
N TYR A 140 11.10 4.04 5.22
CA TYR A 140 10.02 3.16 5.62
C TYR A 140 10.30 2.62 7.03
N PRO A 141 9.27 2.46 7.88
CA PRO A 141 9.45 2.08 9.28
C PRO A 141 9.81 0.59 9.47
N MET A 142 9.62 -0.27 8.46
CA MET A 142 9.81 -1.72 8.57
C MET A 142 10.40 -2.31 7.29
N ASN A 143 11.31 -3.29 7.41
CA ASN A 143 11.92 -3.97 6.27
C ASN A 143 10.90 -4.64 5.34
N ALA A 144 9.79 -5.16 5.88
CA ALA A 144 8.72 -5.75 5.08
C ALA A 144 8.14 -4.72 4.07
N LEU A 145 7.83 -3.51 4.54
CA LEU A 145 7.35 -2.43 3.68
C LEU A 145 8.41 -2.01 2.65
N VAL A 146 9.69 -1.98 3.05
CA VAL A 146 10.78 -1.70 2.10
C VAL A 146 10.78 -2.73 0.96
N ASN A 147 10.63 -4.02 1.27
CA ASN A 147 10.66 -5.09 0.28
C ASN A 147 9.44 -5.03 -0.66
N ASP A 148 8.26 -4.77 -0.12
CA ASP A 148 7.03 -4.60 -0.93
C ASP A 148 7.18 -3.42 -1.91
N GLN A 149 7.71 -2.31 -1.42
CA GLN A 149 7.92 -1.11 -2.25
C GLN A 149 9.05 -1.31 -3.25
N LEU A 150 10.08 -2.09 -2.92
CA LEU A 150 11.16 -2.42 -3.85
C LEU A 150 10.63 -3.16 -5.08
N LEU A 151 9.78 -4.17 -4.87
CA LEU A 151 9.18 -4.93 -5.97
C LEU A 151 8.31 -4.03 -6.85
N ARG A 152 7.54 -3.13 -6.24
CA ARG A 152 6.72 -2.15 -6.97
C ARG A 152 7.57 -1.17 -7.78
N LEU A 153 8.63 -0.63 -7.19
CA LEU A 153 9.55 0.28 -7.88
C LEU A 153 10.28 -0.40 -9.04
N ARG A 154 10.65 -1.68 -8.90
CA ARG A 154 11.21 -2.47 -10.02
C ARG A 154 10.25 -2.50 -11.20
N LYS A 155 8.99 -2.85 -10.97
CA LYS A 155 7.98 -2.93 -12.02
C LYS A 155 7.72 -1.57 -12.66
N LEU A 156 7.58 -0.53 -11.84
CA LEU A 156 7.24 0.80 -12.31
C LEU A 156 8.39 1.49 -13.06
N LEU A 157 9.63 1.29 -12.61
CA LEU A 157 10.80 2.00 -13.14
C LEU A 157 11.64 1.18 -14.12
N ALA A 158 11.29 -0.08 -14.38
CA ALA A 158 11.91 -0.89 -15.42
C ALA A 158 11.88 -0.17 -16.77
N GLY A 159 12.99 -0.20 -17.51
CA GLY A 159 13.10 0.45 -18.81
C GLY A 159 13.11 1.99 -18.79
N THR A 160 12.82 2.63 -17.65
CA THR A 160 12.82 4.09 -17.54
C THR A 160 14.23 4.68 -17.43
N GLY A 161 15.24 3.89 -17.07
CA GLY A 161 16.60 4.38 -16.82
C GLY A 161 16.77 5.15 -15.52
N VAL A 162 15.71 5.33 -14.71
CA VAL A 162 15.80 5.80 -13.33
C VAL A 162 16.34 4.67 -12.47
N SER A 163 17.43 4.90 -11.76
CA SER A 163 18.00 3.92 -10.84
C SER A 163 17.55 4.14 -9.41
N PHE A 164 17.50 3.07 -8.62
CA PHE A 164 17.21 3.11 -7.20
C PHE A 164 17.98 1.99 -6.50
N ALA A 165 18.13 2.12 -5.18
CA ALA A 165 18.79 1.13 -4.35
C ALA A 165 18.07 1.01 -3.00
N ARG A 166 18.21 -0.16 -2.37
CA ARG A 166 17.73 -0.44 -1.02
C ARG A 166 18.89 -0.36 -0.04
N TYR A 167 18.66 0.26 1.11
CA TYR A 167 19.60 0.25 2.24
C TYR A 167 18.89 -0.20 3.51
N THR A 168 19.09 -1.46 3.91
CA THR A 168 18.57 -2.07 5.15
C THR A 168 19.67 -2.88 5.85
N GLY A 169 19.42 -3.35 7.08
CA GLY A 169 20.33 -4.23 7.81
C GLY A 169 20.69 -5.54 7.08
N ASP A 170 19.84 -5.99 6.15
CA ASP A 170 20.07 -7.19 5.32
C ASP A 170 20.90 -6.90 4.05
N THR A 171 21.40 -5.68 3.88
CA THR A 171 22.22 -5.32 2.71
C THR A 171 23.64 -5.87 2.92
N PRO A 172 24.16 -6.75 2.05
CA PRO A 172 25.46 -7.38 2.24
C PRO A 172 26.58 -6.35 2.46
N GLU A 173 27.44 -6.61 3.44
CA GLU A 173 28.62 -5.80 3.71
C GLU A 173 29.72 -6.07 2.67
N SER A 174 29.57 -5.54 1.46
CA SER A 174 30.72 -5.41 0.56
C SER A 174 31.60 -4.24 1.01
N SER A 175 32.90 -4.47 0.99
CA SER A 175 33.96 -3.72 1.67
C SER A 175 34.07 -2.23 1.30
N SER A 176 34.40 -1.46 2.34
CA SER A 176 34.95 -0.08 2.36
C SER A 176 34.34 0.94 1.38
N THR A 177 33.19 1.50 1.78
CA THR A 177 32.76 2.91 1.71
C THR A 177 31.23 2.88 1.72
N SER A 178 30.54 3.57 2.64
CA SER A 178 29.07 3.48 2.78
C SER A 178 28.28 3.78 1.49
N LEU A 179 28.89 4.45 0.52
CA LEU A 179 28.35 4.73 -0.82
C LEU A 179 28.60 3.62 -1.87
N SER A 180 29.58 2.72 -1.67
CA SER A 180 29.76 1.54 -2.54
C SER A 180 28.62 0.53 -2.38
N ARG A 181 27.94 0.53 -1.23
CA ARG A 181 26.70 -0.24 -0.98
C ARG A 181 25.54 0.18 -1.89
N LEU A 182 25.54 1.42 -2.37
CA LEU A 182 24.57 1.96 -3.33
C LEU A 182 25.02 1.75 -4.80
N LYS A 183 26.25 1.28 -5.05
CA LYS A 183 26.74 1.02 -6.42
C LYS A 183 26.04 -0.16 -7.10
N THR A 184 25.27 -0.95 -6.36
CA THR A 184 24.25 -1.83 -6.92
C THR A 184 23.00 -1.07 -7.37
N SER A 185 23.14 0.21 -7.74
CA SER A 185 22.25 0.95 -8.64
C SER A 185 22.21 0.22 -9.99
N ARG A 186 21.51 -0.91 -10.04
CA ARG A 186 21.19 -1.60 -11.29
C ARG A 186 20.09 -0.82 -11.98
N ARG A 187 20.30 -0.50 -13.26
CA ARG A 187 19.19 -0.19 -14.16
C ARG A 187 18.47 -1.51 -14.38
N PHE A 188 17.27 -1.65 -13.80
CA PHE A 188 16.45 -2.83 -14.01
C PHE A 188 15.89 -2.80 -15.44
N SER A 189 16.09 -3.87 -16.19
CA SER A 189 15.56 -4.05 -17.55
C SER A 189 14.28 -4.89 -17.53
N ASP A 190 13.46 -4.77 -18.57
CA ASP A 190 12.18 -5.49 -18.70
C ASP A 190 12.33 -7.03 -18.62
N SER A 191 13.53 -7.55 -18.83
CA SER A 191 13.87 -8.97 -18.73
C SER A 191 13.97 -9.52 -17.29
N GLU A 192 13.87 -8.67 -16.26
CA GLU A 192 14.00 -9.07 -14.84
C GLU A 192 12.66 -9.01 -14.07
N LEU A 193 11.53 -8.91 -14.78
CA LEU A 193 10.15 -9.01 -14.25
C LEU A 193 9.74 -10.45 -13.92
#